data_AF-A0A2Z4LCK2-F1
#
_entry.id   AF-A0A2Z4LCK2-F1
#
_cell.length_a   1.000
_cell.length_b   1.000
_cell.length_c   1.000
_cell.angle_alpha   90.00
_cell.angle_beta   90.00
_cell.angle_gamma   90.00
#
_symmetry.space_group_name_H-M   'P 1'
#
loop_
_entity.id
_entity.type
_entity.pdbx_description
1 polymer ?
#
loop_
_entity_poly.entity_id
_entity_poly.type
_entity_poly.pdbx_seq_one_letter_code
_entity_poly.pdbx_strand_id
1 'polypeptide(L)'
;IPQASRFLFMKNKVRMISDCLASPIKVIQDKTMAQPLSLCGSTLRAPHGCHAQYMANMGSVASLVMSVTIDENNDDTPSKQRQNHRKLWGLVVCHHTSPRFVPFPLRYACEFLMQVFGIQLNKEVELAAQTREKHILRMQTMLCDMLLRDTPVGIISKSPNVMDLVNCNGAALYYQNQFWLLGTTPTEAQVRDIAGWLLEYHN
;
A
#
# COMPACT_ATOMS: atom_id res chain seq x y z
N ILE A 1 9.52 2.65 8.20
CA ILE A 1 8.87 3.81 8.87
C ILE A 1 7.81 3.30 9.86
N PRO A 2 7.94 3.53 11.18
CA PRO A 2 7.01 3.01 12.19
C PRO A 2 5.56 3.49 12.00
N GLN A 3 4.58 2.72 12.45
CA GLN A 3 3.16 3.06 12.31
C GLN A 3 2.80 4.43 12.89
N ALA A 4 3.32 4.77 14.08
CA ALA A 4 3.12 6.09 14.68
C ALA A 4 3.64 7.24 13.79
N SER A 5 4.76 7.02 13.09
CA SER A 5 5.30 8.02 12.15
C SER A 5 4.44 8.14 10.90
N ARG A 6 3.90 7.03 10.38
CA ARG A 6 2.95 7.06 9.24
C ARG A 6 1.69 7.85 9.59
N PHE A 7 1.16 7.67 10.80
CA PHE A 7 0.03 8.46 11.29
C PHE A 7 0.34 9.95 11.40
N LEU A 8 1.55 10.31 11.85
CA LEU A 8 1.97 11.71 11.88
C LEU A 8 2.06 12.33 10.49
N PHE A 9 2.45 11.58 9.46
CA PHE A 9 2.46 12.07 8.08
C PHE A 9 1.04 12.34 7.52
N MET A 10 0.02 11.70 8.07
CA MET A 10 -1.38 12.03 7.74
C MET A 10 -1.82 13.37 8.33
N LYS A 11 -1.27 13.75 9.50
CA LYS A 11 -1.56 15.04 10.15
C LYS A 11 -0.69 16.17 9.62
N ASN A 12 0.61 15.91 9.48
CA ASN A 12 1.60 16.84 8.95
C ASN A 12 2.14 16.33 7.64
N LYS A 13 1.59 16.88 6.55
CA LYS A 13 1.90 16.41 5.20
C LYS A 13 3.30 16.75 4.74
N VAL A 14 3.96 17.74 5.35
CA VAL A 14 5.33 18.12 5.02
C VAL A 14 6.18 18.15 6.28
N ARG A 15 7.34 17.50 6.23
CA ARG A 15 8.33 17.49 7.30
C ARG A 15 9.71 17.81 6.76
N MET A 16 10.36 18.78 7.37
CA MET A 16 11.74 19.14 7.05
C MET A 16 12.66 18.81 8.23
N ILE A 17 13.83 18.28 7.93
CA ILE A 17 14.97 18.20 8.83
C ILE A 17 16.10 18.91 8.11
N SER A 18 16.47 20.10 8.58
CA SER A 18 17.50 20.91 7.91
C SER A 18 18.91 20.39 8.15
N ASP A 19 19.12 19.74 9.28
CA ASP A 19 20.40 19.14 9.70
C ASP A 19 20.10 18.03 10.73
N CYS A 20 20.45 16.78 10.42
CA CYS A 20 20.28 15.66 11.34
C CYS A 20 21.40 15.52 12.37
N LEU A 21 22.53 16.22 12.18
CA LEU A 21 23.68 16.22 13.08
C LEU A 21 23.58 17.33 14.14
N ALA A 22 22.71 18.31 13.92
CA ALA A 22 22.46 19.38 14.87
C ALA A 22 21.84 18.87 16.19
N SER A 23 22.35 19.37 17.32
CA SER A 23 21.85 19.00 18.64
C SER A 23 20.44 19.56 18.88
N PRO A 24 19.46 18.73 19.30
CA PRO A 24 18.10 19.20 19.58
C PRO A 24 18.06 20.22 20.72
N ILE A 25 17.25 21.26 20.56
CA ILE A 25 17.04 22.30 21.59
C ILE A 25 15.83 21.90 22.45
N LYS A 26 15.99 21.98 23.77
CA LYS A 26 14.92 21.66 24.74
C LYS A 26 13.87 22.77 24.77
N VAL A 27 12.60 22.38 24.79
CA VAL A 27 11.48 23.29 25.03
C VAL A 27 11.33 23.49 26.54
N ILE A 28 11.28 24.75 26.99
CA ILE A 28 11.02 25.10 28.39
C ILE A 28 9.50 25.13 28.58
N GLN A 29 9.00 24.41 29.59
CA GLN A 29 7.58 24.32 29.93
C GLN A 29 7.36 24.81 31.37
N ASP A 30 6.20 25.39 31.61
CA ASP A 30 5.77 25.74 32.97
C ASP A 30 5.60 24.46 33.81
N LYS A 31 6.10 24.47 35.04
CA LYS A 31 6.00 23.36 36.00
C LYS A 31 4.54 23.06 36.37
N THR A 32 3.62 24.00 36.17
CA THR A 32 2.19 23.82 36.44
C THR A 32 1.48 22.95 35.39
N MET A 33 2.09 22.70 34.23
CA MET A 33 1.50 21.82 33.22
C MET A 33 1.56 20.35 33.66
N ALA A 34 0.40 19.70 33.70
CA ALA A 34 0.28 18.29 34.08
C ALA A 34 0.92 17.30 33.08
N GLN A 35 1.10 17.72 31.83
CA GLN A 35 1.65 16.87 30.77
C GLN A 35 2.53 17.68 29.80
N PRO A 36 3.53 17.04 29.16
CA PRO A 36 4.37 17.70 28.17
C PRO A 36 3.57 18.19 26.96
N LEU A 37 3.98 19.33 26.40
CA LEU A 37 3.42 19.86 25.15
C LEU A 37 3.56 18.86 24.00
N SER A 38 2.47 18.62 23.29
CA SER A 38 2.48 17.83 22.06
C SER A 38 3.00 18.66 20.89
N LEU A 39 4.17 18.29 20.36
CA LEU A 39 4.76 18.91 19.17
C LEU A 39 4.36 18.21 17.87
N CYS A 40 3.31 17.37 17.90
CA CYS A 40 2.89 16.60 16.74
C CYS A 40 2.58 17.47 15.52
N GLY A 41 2.08 18.70 15.70
CA GLY A 41 1.82 19.68 14.63
C GLY A 41 2.97 20.65 14.33
N SER A 42 4.09 20.58 15.06
CA SER A 42 5.18 21.54 14.90
C SER A 42 6.05 21.20 13.68
N THR A 43 6.31 22.21 12.84
CA THR A 43 7.19 22.08 11.67
C THR A 43 8.67 22.03 12.02
N LEU A 44 9.04 22.41 13.26
CA LEU A 44 10.41 22.42 13.78
C LEU A 44 10.69 21.25 14.75
N ARG A 45 9.76 20.30 14.86
CA ARG A 45 9.91 19.15 15.75
C ARG A 45 11.18 18.35 15.39
N ALA A 46 12.07 18.21 16.36
CA ALA A 46 13.30 17.45 16.21
C ALA A 46 13.04 15.99 15.78
N PRO A 47 13.93 15.39 14.98
CA PRO A 47 13.88 13.96 14.70
C PRO A 47 14.17 13.13 15.93
N HIS A 48 13.57 11.95 15.99
CA HIS A 48 13.95 10.94 16.96
C HIS A 48 15.39 10.49 16.67
N GLY A 49 16.19 10.22 17.71
CA GLY A 49 17.62 9.91 17.58
C GLY A 49 17.90 8.73 16.62
N CYS A 50 17.06 7.68 16.64
CA CYS A 50 17.21 6.57 15.69
C CYS A 50 17.08 7.00 14.22
N HIS A 51 16.22 7.98 13.93
CA HIS A 51 16.05 8.48 12.57
C HIS A 51 17.19 9.42 12.16
N ALA A 52 17.70 10.23 13.09
CA ALA A 52 18.89 11.04 12.86
C ALA A 52 20.11 10.16 12.55
N GLN A 53 20.32 9.08 13.31
CA GLN A 53 21.38 8.11 13.02
C GLN A 53 21.17 7.40 11.68
N TYR A 54 19.94 7.00 11.36
CA TYR A 54 19.61 6.44 10.05
C TYR A 54 19.97 7.39 8.90
N MET A 55 19.64 8.68 9.03
CA MET A 55 19.98 9.72 8.06
C MET A 55 21.49 9.86 7.89
N ALA A 56 22.24 9.92 9.00
CA ALA A 56 23.70 9.98 9.00
C ALA A 56 24.32 8.75 8.31
N ASN A 57 23.84 7.53 8.61
CA ASN A 57 24.32 6.29 7.99
C ASN A 57 24.05 6.25 6.47
N MET A 58 22.99 6.92 6.02
CA MET A 58 22.63 7.04 4.61
C MET A 58 23.42 8.15 3.88
N GLY A 59 24.20 8.97 4.59
CA GLY A 59 24.87 10.15 4.02
C GLY A 59 23.91 11.31 3.69
N SER A 60 22.72 11.31 4.30
CA SER A 60 21.69 12.34 4.12
C SER A 60 21.68 13.27 5.33
N VAL A 61 22.22 14.48 5.19
CA VAL A 61 22.30 15.45 6.29
C VAL A 61 20.99 16.22 6.45
N ALA A 62 20.33 16.57 5.35
CA ALA A 62 19.04 17.24 5.35
C ALA A 62 18.00 16.42 4.58
N SER A 63 16.73 16.54 5.00
CA SER A 63 15.62 15.91 4.29
C SER A 63 14.37 16.79 4.25
N LEU A 64 13.61 16.65 3.16
CA LEU A 64 12.24 17.14 3.03
C LEU A 64 11.37 15.95 2.63
N VAL A 65 10.42 15.60 3.49
CA VAL A 65 9.49 14.49 3.29
C VAL A 65 8.10 15.05 3.11
N MET A 66 7.41 14.59 2.07
CA MET A 66 6.04 15.00 1.78
C MET A 66 5.15 13.77 1.62
N SER A 67 3.95 13.81 2.22
CA SER A 67 3.00 12.70 2.18
C SER A 67 2.20 12.71 0.89
N VAL A 68 2.09 11.53 0.26
CA VAL A 68 1.15 11.28 -0.83
C VAL A 68 -0.05 10.55 -0.24
N THR A 69 -1.21 11.19 -0.29
CA THR A 69 -2.47 10.62 0.20
C THR A 69 -3.42 10.41 -0.98
N ILE A 70 -4.05 9.24 -1.03
CA ILE A 70 -5.16 8.95 -1.95
C ILE A 70 -6.44 8.76 -1.16
N ASP A 71 -7.58 8.88 -1.82
CA ASP A 71 -8.85 8.57 -1.19
C ASP A 71 -9.02 7.05 -1.09
N GLU A 72 -9.57 6.57 0.03
CA GLU A 72 -9.81 5.16 0.28
C GLU A 72 -11.30 4.87 0.03
N ASN A 73 -11.61 4.24 -1.10
CA ASN A 73 -12.94 3.75 -1.43
C ASN A 73 -13.13 2.39 -0.74
N ASN A 74 -13.53 2.40 0.54
CA ASN A 74 -13.92 1.17 1.23
C ASN A 74 -15.36 0.81 0.86
N ASP A 75 -15.54 0.09 -0.25
CA ASP A 75 -16.86 -0.46 -0.63
C ASP A 75 -17.26 -1.74 0.14
N ASP A 76 -16.36 -2.32 0.95
CA ASP A 76 -16.61 -3.65 1.57
C ASP A 76 -16.72 -3.68 3.10
N THR A 77 -16.75 -2.54 3.81
CA THR A 77 -16.93 -2.54 5.27
C THR A 77 -18.11 -1.68 5.74
N PRO A 78 -19.27 -2.29 6.07
CA PRO A 78 -20.41 -1.58 6.65
C PRO A 78 -20.18 -1.45 8.17
N SER A 79 -19.16 -0.74 8.62
CA SER A 79 -19.04 -0.43 10.05
C SER A 79 -18.13 0.75 10.38
N LYS A 80 -18.82 1.84 10.80
CA LYS A 80 -18.46 2.79 11.86
C LYS A 80 -17.22 3.68 11.64
N GLN A 81 -17.51 5.00 11.66
CA GLN A 81 -16.62 6.18 11.63
C GLN A 81 -16.15 6.65 10.24
N ARG A 82 -17.05 7.40 9.60
CA ARG A 82 -16.87 8.32 8.46
C ARG A 82 -15.89 9.49 8.74
N GLN A 83 -14.68 9.24 9.24
CA GLN A 83 -13.76 10.31 9.67
C GLN A 83 -12.35 10.27 9.06
N ASN A 84 -12.01 9.34 8.15
CA ASN A 84 -10.80 9.48 7.33
C ASN A 84 -10.95 8.76 5.99
N HIS A 85 -11.46 9.47 4.98
CA HIS A 85 -11.51 8.98 3.58
C HIS A 85 -10.14 8.95 2.90
N ARG A 86 -9.03 9.19 3.61
CA ARG A 86 -7.70 9.30 3.01
C ARG A 86 -6.72 8.36 3.68
N LYS A 87 -5.95 7.69 2.84
CA LYS A 87 -4.87 6.79 3.23
C LYS A 87 -3.53 7.35 2.78
N LEU A 88 -2.49 7.10 3.59
CA LEU A 88 -1.11 7.33 3.18
C LEU A 88 -0.74 6.30 2.11
N TRP A 89 -0.68 6.71 0.86
CA TRP A 89 -0.23 5.84 -0.24
C TRP A 89 1.28 5.69 -0.23
N GLY A 90 1.99 6.79 0.00
CA GLY A 90 3.44 6.82 -0.04
C GLY A 90 4.01 8.16 0.41
N LEU A 91 5.32 8.32 0.20
CA LEU A 91 6.06 9.54 0.53
C LEU A 91 6.92 9.94 -0.66
N VAL A 92 7.03 11.25 -0.92
CA VAL A 92 8.12 11.82 -1.71
C VAL A 92 9.18 12.31 -0.75
N VAL A 93 10.40 11.81 -0.91
CA VAL A 93 11.51 12.06 0.01
C VAL A 93 12.65 12.71 -0.77
N CYS A 94 13.01 13.92 -0.37
CA CYS A 94 14.18 14.64 -0.87
C CYS A 94 15.31 14.53 0.16
N HIS A 95 16.53 14.28 -0.30
CA HIS A 95 17.74 14.23 0.52
C HIS A 95 18.73 15.30 0.07
N HIS A 96 19.56 15.77 1.01
CA HIS A 96 20.71 16.61 0.71
C HIS A 96 21.90 16.15 1.56
N THR A 97 23.09 16.15 0.95
CA THR A 97 24.36 15.73 1.59
C THR A 97 24.95 16.79 2.51
N SER A 98 24.32 17.96 2.60
CA SER A 98 24.72 19.08 3.45
C SER A 98 23.49 19.69 4.12
N PRO A 99 23.64 20.46 5.21
CA PRO A 99 22.52 21.16 5.81
C PRO A 99 21.79 22.01 4.79
N ARG A 100 20.46 21.94 4.78
CA ARG A 100 19.62 22.68 3.84
C ARG A 100 18.30 23.09 4.47
N PHE A 101 18.08 24.40 4.49
CA PHE A 101 16.81 24.98 4.90
C PHE A 101 15.91 25.22 3.68
N VAL A 102 14.62 24.89 3.82
CA VAL A 102 13.59 25.12 2.80
C VAL A 102 12.55 26.10 3.37
N PRO A 103 12.43 27.32 2.82
CA PRO A 103 11.47 28.31 3.30
C PRO A 103 10.03 27.79 3.29
N PHE A 104 9.22 28.26 4.24
CA PHE A 104 7.82 27.84 4.36
C PHE A 104 7.00 28.04 3.06
N PRO A 105 7.09 29.16 2.32
CA PRO A 105 6.34 29.32 1.07
C PRO A 105 6.62 28.22 0.05
N LEU A 106 7.88 27.80 -0.06
CA LEU A 106 8.27 26.72 -0.97
C LEU A 106 7.74 25.37 -0.48
N ARG A 107 7.83 25.08 0.82
CA ARG A 107 7.24 23.86 1.41
C ARG A 107 5.73 23.79 1.19
N TYR A 108 5.03 24.91 1.30
CA TYR A 108 3.59 25.01 1.06
C TYR A 108 3.25 24.78 -0.42
N ALA A 109 4.02 25.37 -1.34
CA ALA A 109 3.87 25.10 -2.77
C ALA A 109 4.09 23.61 -3.10
N CYS A 110 5.11 22.98 -2.51
CA CYS A 110 5.35 21.55 -2.68
C CYS A 110 4.21 20.70 -2.07
N GLU A 111 3.63 21.10 -0.92
CA GLU A 111 2.46 20.43 -0.36
C GLU A 111 1.29 20.44 -1.35
N PHE A 112 1.01 21.60 -1.97
CA PHE A 112 -0.03 21.72 -2.98
C PHE A 112 0.23 20.81 -4.18
N LEU A 113 1.48 20.78 -4.67
CA LEU A 113 1.87 19.87 -5.76
C LEU A 113 1.62 18.40 -5.39
N MET A 114 1.88 18.00 -4.15
CA MET A 114 1.60 16.63 -3.68
C MET A 114 0.11 16.32 -3.59
N GLN A 115 -0.74 17.31 -3.34
CA GLN A 115 -2.20 17.13 -3.39
C GLN A 115 -2.66 16.86 -4.82
N VAL A 116 -2.18 17.64 -5.80
CA VAL A 116 -2.48 17.42 -7.22
C VAL A 116 -1.96 16.06 -7.69
N PHE A 117 -0.73 15.71 -7.28
CA PHE A 117 -0.16 14.39 -7.56
C PHE A 117 -1.03 13.25 -7.01
N GLY A 118 -1.51 13.37 -5.76
CA GLY A 118 -2.40 12.39 -5.15
C GLY A 118 -3.71 12.20 -5.91
N ILE A 119 -4.30 13.28 -6.44
CA ILE A 119 -5.52 13.22 -7.26
C ILE A 119 -5.27 12.45 -8.56
N GLN A 120 -4.20 12.79 -9.29
CA GLN A 120 -3.88 12.10 -10.54
C GLN A 120 -3.59 10.62 -10.29
N LEU A 121 -2.84 10.33 -9.23
CA LEU A 121 -2.54 8.96 -8.83
C LEU A 121 -3.80 8.15 -8.51
N ASN A 122 -4.75 8.76 -7.78
CA ASN A 122 -6.02 8.11 -7.46
C ASN A 122 -6.78 7.73 -8.74
N LYS A 123 -6.83 8.65 -9.72
CA LYS A 123 -7.45 8.41 -11.02
C LYS A 123 -6.80 7.25 -11.79
N GLU A 124 -5.46 7.19 -11.83
CA GLU A 124 -4.75 6.09 -12.50
C GLU A 124 -5.03 4.74 -11.83
N VAL A 125 -5.05 4.72 -10.49
CA VAL A 125 -5.36 3.50 -9.72
C VAL A 125 -6.80 3.04 -9.99
N GLU A 126 -7.76 3.97 -10.02
CA GLU A 126 -9.16 3.66 -10.32
C GLU A 126 -9.34 3.14 -11.75
N LEU A 127 -8.70 3.77 -12.75
CA LEU A 127 -8.76 3.31 -14.13
C LEU A 127 -8.15 1.91 -14.30
N ALA A 128 -7.05 1.61 -13.61
CA ALA A 128 -6.44 0.29 -13.61
C ALA A 128 -7.38 -0.75 -12.98
N ALA A 129 -8.05 -0.41 -11.87
CA ALA A 129 -9.02 -1.27 -11.21
C ALA A 129 -10.24 -1.54 -12.11
N GLN A 130 -10.83 -0.51 -12.72
CA GLN A 130 -11.95 -0.65 -13.67
C GLN A 130 -11.58 -1.53 -14.87
N THR A 131 -10.37 -1.35 -15.42
CA THR A 131 -9.90 -2.16 -16.55
C THR A 131 -9.77 -3.63 -16.14
N ARG A 132 -9.24 -3.90 -14.95
CA ARG A 132 -9.12 -5.25 -14.39
C ARG A 132 -10.51 -5.87 -14.13
N GLU A 133 -11.43 -5.13 -13.53
CA GLU A 133 -12.78 -5.61 -13.26
C GLU A 133 -13.54 -5.95 -14.55
N LYS A 134 -13.43 -5.08 -15.57
CA LYS A 134 -13.99 -5.34 -16.89
C LYS A 134 -13.41 -6.59 -17.54
N HIS A 135 -12.10 -6.84 -17.38
CA HIS A 135 -11.46 -8.07 -17.83
C HIS A 135 -12.03 -9.28 -17.09
N ILE A 136 -12.07 -9.24 -15.76
CA ILE A 136 -12.63 -10.32 -14.91
C ILE A 136 -14.07 -10.63 -15.30
N LEU A 137 -14.95 -9.64 -15.44
CA LEU A 137 -16.35 -9.84 -15.79
C LEU A 137 -16.52 -10.49 -17.17
N ARG A 138 -15.70 -10.09 -18.16
CA ARG A 138 -15.69 -10.72 -19.49
C ARG A 138 -15.26 -12.17 -19.40
N MET A 139 -14.19 -12.46 -18.66
CA MET A 139 -13.67 -13.82 -18.50
C MET A 139 -14.65 -14.72 -17.75
N GLN A 140 -15.25 -14.23 -16.65
CA GLN A 140 -16.28 -14.96 -15.92
C GLN A 140 -17.49 -15.27 -16.80
N THR A 141 -17.96 -14.30 -17.59
CA THR A 141 -19.08 -14.52 -18.52
C THR A 141 -18.76 -15.63 -19.52
N MET A 142 -17.55 -15.63 -20.09
CA MET A 142 -17.12 -16.68 -21.03
C MET A 142 -17.00 -18.05 -20.35
N LEU A 143 -16.38 -18.13 -19.17
CA LEU A 143 -16.21 -19.38 -18.43
C LEU A 143 -17.56 -19.95 -17.95
N CYS A 144 -18.51 -19.10 -17.54
CA CYS A 144 -19.87 -19.53 -17.21
C CYS A 144 -20.61 -20.09 -18.42
N ASP A 145 -20.50 -19.46 -19.60
CA ASP A 145 -21.10 -19.98 -20.84
C ASP A 145 -20.48 -21.34 -21.22
N MET A 146 -19.16 -21.51 -21.02
CA MET A 146 -18.49 -22.79 -21.24
C MET A 146 -18.94 -23.87 -20.26
N LEU A 147 -19.10 -23.54 -18.97
CA LEU A 147 -19.62 -24.46 -17.95
C LEU A 147 -21.04 -24.93 -18.24
N LEU A 148 -21.89 -24.07 -18.81
CA LEU A 148 -23.27 -24.40 -19.13
C LEU A 148 -23.39 -25.28 -20.39
N ARG A 149 -22.40 -25.25 -21.28
CA ARG A 149 -22.41 -25.98 -22.57
C ARG A 149 -21.56 -27.25 -22.57
N ASP A 150 -20.54 -27.32 -21.72
CA ASP A 150 -19.56 -28.42 -21.67
C ASP A 150 -19.42 -29.04 -20.27
N THR A 151 -18.68 -30.13 -20.16
CA THR A 151 -18.27 -30.70 -18.86
C THR A 151 -17.31 -29.75 -18.11
N PRO A 152 -17.18 -29.84 -16.77
CA PRO A 152 -16.31 -28.96 -15.95
C PRO A 152 -14.85 -28.87 -16.43
N VAL A 153 -14.41 -29.86 -17.19
CA VAL A 153 -13.09 -29.94 -17.83
C VAL A 153 -12.86 -28.78 -18.81
N GLY A 154 -13.92 -28.22 -19.41
CA GLY A 154 -13.84 -27.14 -20.39
C GLY A 154 -13.14 -25.87 -19.88
N ILE A 155 -13.23 -25.58 -18.57
CA ILE A 155 -12.56 -24.42 -17.95
C ILE A 155 -11.03 -24.55 -18.00
N ILE A 156 -10.50 -25.77 -18.01
CA ILE A 156 -9.06 -26.02 -18.08
C ILE A 156 -8.60 -26.35 -19.50
N SER A 157 -9.38 -27.11 -20.25
CA SER A 157 -8.91 -27.68 -21.52
C SER A 157 -9.11 -26.77 -22.74
N LYS A 158 -9.96 -25.74 -22.66
CA LYS A 158 -10.27 -24.85 -23.78
C LYS A 158 -9.67 -23.45 -23.58
N SER A 159 -9.63 -22.65 -24.64
CA SER A 159 -9.19 -21.25 -24.59
C SER A 159 -10.39 -20.34 -24.84
N PRO A 160 -10.66 -19.33 -23.99
CA PRO A 160 -9.95 -18.99 -22.74
C PRO A 160 -10.15 -20.00 -21.60
N ASN A 161 -9.18 -20.07 -20.67
CA ASN A 161 -9.21 -20.94 -19.49
C ASN A 161 -9.08 -20.17 -18.16
N VAL A 162 -9.05 -20.90 -17.04
CA VAL A 162 -8.91 -20.34 -15.68
C VAL A 162 -7.64 -19.50 -15.48
N MET A 163 -6.54 -19.77 -16.20
CA MET A 163 -5.31 -18.98 -16.10
C MET A 163 -5.44 -17.60 -16.78
N ASP A 164 -6.45 -17.39 -17.63
CA ASP A 164 -6.76 -16.08 -18.20
C ASP A 164 -7.60 -15.20 -17.24
N LEU A 165 -8.27 -15.85 -16.27
CA LEU A 165 -9.02 -15.18 -15.21
C LEU A 165 -8.12 -14.72 -14.06
N VAL A 166 -7.17 -15.58 -13.65
CA VAL A 166 -6.22 -15.31 -12.58
C VAL A 166 -4.81 -15.39 -13.14
N ASN A 167 -4.03 -14.32 -12.97
CA ASN A 167 -2.63 -14.31 -13.41
C ASN A 167 -1.80 -15.32 -12.62
N CYS A 168 -1.72 -16.55 -13.13
CA CYS A 168 -0.97 -17.65 -12.55
C CYS A 168 -0.13 -18.37 -13.61
N ASN A 169 0.87 -19.10 -13.15
CA ASN A 169 1.74 -19.90 -14.03
C ASN A 169 1.23 -21.33 -14.24
N GLY A 170 0.21 -21.75 -13.48
CA GLY A 170 -0.46 -23.03 -13.66
C GLY A 170 -1.76 -23.13 -12.86
N ALA A 171 -2.59 -24.10 -13.23
CA ALA A 171 -3.86 -24.41 -12.60
C ALA A 171 -4.11 -25.92 -12.58
N ALA A 172 -4.76 -26.40 -11.52
CA ALA A 172 -5.15 -27.79 -11.36
C ALA A 172 -6.64 -27.90 -10.99
N LEU A 173 -7.40 -28.75 -11.70
CA LEU A 173 -8.74 -29.18 -11.30
C LEU A 173 -8.65 -30.59 -10.76
N TYR A 174 -9.15 -30.79 -9.55
CA TYR A 174 -9.38 -32.11 -8.97
C TYR A 174 -10.89 -32.32 -8.83
N TYR A 175 -11.44 -33.21 -9.66
CA TYR A 175 -12.88 -33.48 -9.69
C TYR A 175 -13.13 -34.97 -9.98
N GLN A 176 -14.03 -35.60 -9.23
CA GLN A 176 -14.36 -37.04 -9.34
C GLN A 176 -13.12 -37.96 -9.35
N ASN A 177 -12.15 -37.67 -8.46
CA ASN A 177 -10.89 -38.42 -8.33
C ASN A 177 -9.99 -38.40 -9.58
N GLN A 178 -10.22 -37.46 -10.50
CA GLN A 178 -9.42 -37.20 -11.69
C GLN A 178 -8.71 -35.85 -11.57
N PHE A 179 -7.54 -35.73 -12.19
CA PHE A 179 -6.75 -34.51 -12.22
C PHE A 179 -6.65 -33.96 -13.64
N TRP A 180 -6.81 -32.64 -13.76
CA TRP A 180 -6.48 -31.89 -14.96
C TRP A 180 -5.49 -30.80 -14.60
N LEU A 181 -4.29 -30.88 -15.16
CA LEU A 181 -3.17 -29.99 -14.86
C LEU A 181 -2.89 -29.13 -16.09
N LEU A 182 -2.66 -27.83 -15.87
CA LEU A 182 -2.40 -26.86 -16.93
C LEU A 182 -1.25 -25.94 -16.49
N GLY A 183 -0.27 -25.75 -17.37
CA GLY A 183 0.91 -24.92 -17.09
C GLY A 183 1.88 -25.58 -16.11
N THR A 184 2.46 -24.77 -15.23
CA THR A 184 3.42 -25.23 -14.21
C THR A 184 2.67 -25.58 -12.92
N THR A 185 2.48 -26.88 -12.66
CA THR A 185 1.74 -27.37 -11.49
C THR A 185 2.55 -28.39 -10.69
N PRO A 186 2.23 -28.61 -9.41
CA PRO A 186 2.68 -29.77 -8.68
C PRO A 186 2.22 -31.08 -9.36
N THR A 187 2.89 -32.19 -9.02
CA THR A 187 2.49 -33.54 -9.45
C THR A 187 1.15 -33.94 -8.84
N GLU A 188 0.45 -34.92 -9.43
CA GLU A 188 -0.84 -35.39 -8.92
C GLU A 188 -0.79 -35.82 -7.44
N ALA A 189 0.30 -36.48 -7.03
CA ALA A 189 0.53 -36.88 -5.65
C ALA A 189 0.60 -35.65 -4.71
N GLN A 190 1.29 -34.60 -5.14
CA GLN A 190 1.41 -33.35 -4.38
C GLN A 190 0.09 -32.56 -4.36
N VAL A 191 -0.66 -32.53 -5.47
CA VAL A 191 -1.98 -31.90 -5.50
C VAL A 191 -2.96 -32.62 -4.56
N ARG A 192 -2.90 -33.95 -4.50
CA ARG A 192 -3.70 -34.75 -3.57
C ARG A 192 -3.35 -34.46 -2.11
N ASP A 193 -2.07 -34.33 -1.81
CA ASP A 193 -1.57 -33.97 -0.47
C ASP A 193 -2.06 -32.58 -0.03
N ILE A 194 -1.96 -31.58 -0.93
CA ILE A 194 -2.49 -30.22 -0.70
C ILE A 194 -4.00 -30.24 -0.46
N ALA A 195 -4.75 -31.01 -1.26
CA ALA A 195 -6.19 -31.15 -1.10
C ALA A 195 -6.56 -31.81 0.25
N GLY A 196 -5.78 -32.80 0.69
CA GLY A 196 -5.92 -33.42 2.01
C GLY A 196 -5.68 -32.42 3.14
N TRP A 197 -4.60 -31.65 3.06
CA TRP A 197 -4.29 -30.59 4.03
C TRP A 197 -5.39 -29.52 4.12
N LEU A 198 -5.93 -29.08 2.99
CA LEU A 198 -7.04 -28.11 2.97
C LEU A 198 -8.29 -28.64 3.70
N LEU A 199 -8.63 -29.93 3.50
CA LEU A 199 -9.78 -30.55 4.17
C LEU A 199 -9.56 -30.76 5.67
N GLU A 200 -8.32 -30.98 6.10
CA GLU A 200 -7.98 -31.20 7.51
C GLU A 200 -8.01 -29.89 8.33
N TYR A 201 -7.51 -28.79 7.77
CA TYR A 201 -7.28 -27.54 8.52
C TYR A 201 -8.18 -26.36 8.13
N HIS A 202 -8.92 -26.42 7.03
CA HIS A 202 -9.68 -25.29 6.49
C HIS A 202 -11.16 -25.63 6.14
N ASN A 203 -11.75 -26.62 6.83
CA ASN A 203 -13.19 -26.91 6.75
C ASN A 203 -14.05 -25.87 7.47
#